data_AF-C7GKU5-F1
#
_entry.id   AF-C7GKU5-F1
#
_cell.length_a   1.000
_cell.length_b   1.000
_cell.length_c   1.000
_cell.angle_alpha   90.00
_cell.angle_beta   90.00
_cell.angle_gamma   90.00
#
_symmetry.space_group_name_H-M   'P 1'
#
loop_
_entity.id
_entity.type
_entity.pdbx_description
1 polymer ?
#
loop_
_entity_poly.entity_id
_entity_poly.type
_entity_poly.pdbx_seq_one_letter_code
_entity_poly.pdbx_strand_id
1 'polypeptide(L)'
;MNNKLIYRSVRFATHNSQLLLPPLVLYRRILRQHKLLPGPQREMGDQYVRNEFKLHKDIDNPLHIVGFLASWQDYLHMISNGKWKDATLSSETLEKLSPEQTVQLYELMKETQKLHQDNEIGSSKDVKRNNKD
;
A
#
# COMPACT_ATOMS: atom_id res chain seq x y z
N MET A 1 3.64 21.19 42.70
CA MET A 1 2.48 21.57 41.85
C MET A 1 2.66 20.92 40.48
N ASN A 2 1.69 20.06 40.14
CA ASN A 2 1.20 19.69 38.81
C ASN A 2 2.14 18.99 37.81
N ASN A 3 2.17 17.66 37.91
CA ASN A 3 2.33 16.73 36.80
C ASN A 3 0.98 16.56 36.06
N LYS A 4 0.96 16.71 34.73
CA LYS A 4 0.21 15.88 33.74
C LYS A 4 0.16 16.62 32.39
N LEU A 5 0.95 16.17 31.42
CA LEU A 5 0.63 15.15 30.40
C LEU A 5 0.08 15.78 29.10
N ILE A 6 0.94 15.73 28.08
CA ILE A 6 0.68 15.13 26.77
C ILE A 6 -0.69 15.45 26.16
N TYR A 7 -0.67 16.39 25.21
CA TYR A 7 -1.36 16.20 23.94
C TYR A 7 -0.38 16.58 22.80
N ARG A 8 0.56 15.66 22.54
CA ARG A 8 1.29 15.61 21.26
C ARG A 8 0.23 15.32 20.21
N SER A 9 -0.02 16.27 19.31
CA SER A 9 -0.90 16.08 18.17
C SER A 9 -0.40 14.88 17.34
N VAL A 10 -1.06 13.73 17.50
CA VAL A 10 -0.97 12.64 16.54
C VAL A 10 -1.61 13.17 15.27
N ARG A 11 -0.78 13.61 14.33
CA ARG A 11 -1.24 13.97 12.99
C ARG A 11 -1.50 12.68 12.24
N PHE A 12 -2.68 12.09 12.45
CA PHE A 12 -3.26 11.26 11.42
C PHE A 12 -3.35 12.12 10.16
N ALA A 13 -2.86 11.62 9.04
CA ALA A 13 -3.06 12.23 7.73
C ALA A 13 -4.51 12.73 7.67
N THR A 14 -4.67 14.00 7.31
CA THR A 14 -5.93 14.74 7.30
C THR A 14 -7.10 13.82 6.97
N HIS A 15 -7.82 13.37 8.00
CA HIS A 15 -9.03 12.60 7.77
C HIS A 15 -9.96 13.57 7.06
N ASN A 16 -10.20 13.33 5.78
CA ASN A 16 -11.36 13.90 5.12
C ASN A 16 -12.53 13.61 6.07
N SER A 17 -13.33 14.62 6.38
CA SER A 17 -14.61 14.50 7.08
C SER A 17 -15.63 13.77 6.19
N GLN A 18 -15.21 12.66 5.60
CA GLN A 18 -16.02 11.72 4.84
C GLN A 18 -16.44 10.61 5.78
N LEU A 19 -17.74 10.36 5.79
CA LEU A 19 -18.34 9.23 6.48
C LEU A 19 -17.67 7.94 6.01
N LEU A 20 -17.30 7.08 6.98
CA LEU A 20 -16.72 5.78 6.69
C LEU A 20 -17.70 4.94 5.89
N LEU A 21 -17.21 4.30 4.83
CA LEU A 21 -18.02 3.40 4.03
C LEU A 21 -18.34 2.12 4.80
N PRO A 22 -19.56 1.56 4.68
CA PRO A 22 -19.87 0.24 5.24
C PRO A 22 -18.92 -0.83 4.68
N PRO A 23 -18.55 -1.87 5.46
CA PRO A 23 -17.51 -2.83 5.07
C PRO A 23 -17.72 -3.47 3.70
N LEU A 24 -18.94 -3.96 3.41
CA LEU A 24 -19.26 -4.61 2.13
C LEU A 24 -19.25 -3.63 0.95
N VAL A 25 -19.56 -2.35 1.19
CA VAL A 25 -19.51 -1.31 0.15
C VAL A 25 -18.06 -0.98 -0.15
N LEU A 26 -17.23 -0.82 0.89
CA LEU A 26 -15.81 -0.55 0.77
C LEU A 26 -15.08 -1.67 0.01
N TYR A 27 -15.28 -2.92 0.45
CA TYR A 27 -14.74 -4.12 -0.18
C TYR A 27 -15.04 -4.18 -1.69
N ARG A 28 -16.31 -4.01 -2.08
CA ARG A 28 -16.72 -4.03 -3.49
C ARG A 28 -16.12 -2.87 -4.29
N ARG A 29 -15.97 -1.68 -3.69
CA ARG A 29 -15.37 -0.53 -4.36
C ARG A 29 -13.87 -0.74 -4.61
N ILE A 30 -13.15 -1.29 -3.64
CA ILE A 30 -11.73 -1.63 -3.80
C ILE A 30 -11.53 -2.61 -4.97
N LEU A 31 -12.27 -3.73 -4.99
CA LEU A 31 -12.16 -4.72 -6.06
C LEU A 31 -12.57 -4.17 -7.44
N ARG A 32 -13.47 -3.18 -7.49
CA ARG A 32 -13.79 -2.48 -8.75
C ARG A 32 -12.62 -1.64 -9.23
N GLN A 33 -11.95 -0.92 -8.33
CA GLN A 33 -10.77 -0.12 -8.68
C GLN A 33 -9.58 -1.00 -9.09
N HIS A 34 -9.42 -2.17 -8.48
CA HIS A 34 -8.39 -3.13 -8.87
C HIS A 34 -8.47 -3.57 -10.33
N LYS A 35 -9.66 -3.54 -10.95
CA LYS A 35 -9.81 -3.86 -12.37
C LYS A 35 -9.02 -2.92 -13.29
N LEU A 36 -8.67 -1.73 -12.81
CA LEU A 36 -7.87 -0.73 -13.52
C LEU A 36 -6.36 -0.90 -13.29
N LEU A 37 -5.94 -1.78 -12.38
CA LEU A 37 -4.53 -2.07 -12.12
C LEU A 37 -3.96 -3.03 -13.19
N PRO A 38 -2.63 -2.98 -13.43
CA PRO A 38 -1.99 -3.97 -14.29
C PRO A 38 -2.13 -5.38 -13.70
N GLY A 39 -2.05 -6.41 -14.55
CA GLY A 39 -2.40 -7.80 -14.23
C GLY A 39 -1.80 -8.33 -12.92
N PRO A 40 -0.47 -8.27 -12.73
CA PRO A 40 0.18 -8.77 -11.52
C PRO A 40 -0.29 -8.06 -10.24
N GLN A 41 -0.40 -6.72 -10.29
CA GLN A 41 -0.83 -5.90 -9.16
C GLN A 41 -2.29 -6.16 -8.79
N ARG A 42 -3.15 -6.35 -9.80
CA ARG A 42 -4.56 -6.72 -9.59
C ARG A 42 -4.68 -8.08 -8.91
N GLU A 43 -3.98 -9.09 -9.41
CA GLU A 43 -4.06 -10.45 -8.88
C GLU A 43 -3.60 -10.52 -7.42
N MET A 44 -2.42 -9.96 -7.13
CA MET A 44 -1.89 -9.88 -5.77
C MET A 44 -2.83 -9.08 -4.86
N GLY A 45 -3.29 -7.91 -5.31
CA GLY A 45 -4.17 -7.05 -4.53
C GLY A 45 -5.52 -7.68 -4.23
N ASP A 46 -6.15 -8.33 -5.20
CA ASP A 46 -7.44 -9.01 -5.02
C ASP A 46 -7.36 -10.12 -3.97
N GLN A 47 -6.30 -10.94 -4.03
CA GLN A 47 -6.08 -12.00 -3.04
C GLN A 47 -5.89 -11.41 -1.64
N TYR A 48 -5.07 -10.36 -1.52
CA TYR A 48 -4.80 -9.71 -0.25
C TYR A 48 -6.07 -9.10 0.37
N VAL A 49 -6.82 -8.30 -0.40
CA VAL A 49 -8.09 -7.68 0.07
C VAL A 49 -9.08 -8.74 0.53
N ARG A 50 -9.25 -9.83 -0.23
CA ARG A 50 -10.17 -10.93 0.13
C ARG A 50 -9.79 -11.56 1.46
N ASN A 51 -8.50 -11.83 1.66
CA ASN A 51 -8.01 -12.48 2.86
C ASN A 51 -8.17 -11.56 4.08
N GLU A 52 -7.78 -10.29 3.95
CA GLU A 52 -7.85 -9.33 5.05
C GLU A 52 -9.29 -9.08 5.50
N PHE A 53 -10.22 -8.83 4.57
CA PHE A 53 -11.63 -8.67 4.92
C PHE A 53 -12.26 -9.94 5.52
N LYS A 54 -11.78 -11.12 5.12
CA LYS A 54 -12.23 -12.39 5.72
C LYS A 54 -11.68 -12.56 7.13
N LEU A 55 -10.41 -12.25 7.36
CA LEU A 55 -9.77 -12.32 8.68
C LEU A 55 -10.37 -11.33 9.67
N HIS A 56 -10.81 -10.17 9.18
CA HIS A 56 -11.34 -9.07 10.00
C HIS A 56 -12.89 -9.06 10.07
N LYS A 57 -13.56 -10.11 9.60
CA LYS A 57 -15.04 -10.17 9.54
C LYS A 57 -15.71 -10.22 10.92
N ASP A 58 -15.03 -10.79 11.91
CA ASP A 58 -15.55 -11.07 13.26
C ASP A 58 -14.94 -10.14 14.32
N ILE A 59 -14.54 -8.92 13.94
CA ILE A 59 -14.00 -7.94 14.90
C ILE A 59 -15.14 -7.33 15.72
N ASP A 60 -15.04 -7.45 17.04
CA ASP A 60 -16.03 -6.89 17.96
C ASP A 60 -15.68 -5.48 18.45
N ASN A 61 -14.38 -5.15 18.56
CA ASN A 61 -13.95 -3.87 19.11
C ASN A 61 -14.25 -2.72 18.12
N PRO A 62 -15.15 -1.77 18.46
CA PRO A 62 -15.53 -0.69 17.54
C PRO A 62 -14.36 0.18 17.07
N LEU A 63 -13.36 0.41 17.93
CA LEU A 63 -12.18 1.20 17.54
C LEU A 63 -11.34 0.48 16.48
N HIS A 64 -11.23 -0.85 16.57
CA HIS A 64 -10.51 -1.64 15.57
C HIS A 64 -11.27 -1.67 14.25
N ILE A 65 -12.61 -1.77 14.29
CA ILE A 65 -13.46 -1.68 13.09
C ILE A 65 -13.27 -0.32 12.41
N VAL A 66 -13.33 0.77 13.18
CA VAL A 66 -13.14 2.14 12.66
C VAL A 66 -11.74 2.30 12.05
N GLY A 67 -10.69 1.85 12.74
CA GLY A 67 -9.32 1.90 12.24
C GLY A 67 -9.13 1.08 10.95
N PHE A 68 -9.72 -0.10 10.88
CA PHE A 68 -9.71 -0.95 9.69
C PHE A 68 -10.41 -0.26 8.52
N LEU A 69 -11.63 0.27 8.72
CA LEU A 69 -12.36 0.92 7.64
C LEU A 69 -11.68 2.20 7.17
N ALA A 70 -11.12 2.99 8.08
CA ALA A 70 -10.37 4.19 7.75
C ALA A 70 -9.15 3.87 6.87
N SER A 71 -8.34 2.88 7.27
CA SER A 71 -7.13 2.50 6.51
C SER A 71 -7.46 1.97 5.11
N TRP A 72 -8.51 1.14 4.99
CA TRP A 72 -8.95 0.63 3.68
C TRP A 72 -9.61 1.70 2.81
N GLN A 73 -10.23 2.71 3.42
CA GLN A 73 -10.75 3.87 2.69
C GLN A 73 -9.62 4.76 2.18
N ASP A 74 -8.58 5.00 2.97
CA ASP A 74 -7.36 5.69 2.53
C ASP A 74 -6.68 4.93 1.37
N TYR A 75 -6.58 3.60 1.49
CA TYR A 75 -6.11 2.75 0.40
C TYR A 75 -6.96 2.92 -0.87
N LEU A 76 -8.29 2.87 -0.75
CA LEU A 76 -9.21 3.10 -1.87
C LEU A 76 -8.97 4.48 -2.52
N HIS A 77 -8.77 5.53 -1.74
CA HIS A 77 -8.48 6.87 -2.26
C HIS A 77 -7.12 6.92 -2.97
N MET A 78 -6.10 6.26 -2.43
CA MET A 78 -4.77 6.19 -3.04
C MET A 78 -4.82 5.49 -4.40
N ILE A 79 -5.46 4.31 -4.49
CA ILE A 79 -5.53 3.56 -5.74
C ILE A 79 -6.41 4.25 -6.78
N SER A 80 -7.52 4.87 -6.37
CA SER A 80 -8.45 5.54 -7.29
C SER A 80 -7.84 6.77 -7.96
N ASN A 81 -6.94 7.46 -7.26
CA ASN A 81 -6.27 8.66 -7.76
C ASN A 81 -4.96 8.35 -8.50
N GLY A 82 -4.61 7.07 -8.69
CA GLY A 82 -3.34 6.67 -9.33
C GLY A 82 -2.09 6.96 -8.49
N LYS A 83 -2.23 7.51 -7.28
CA LYS A 83 -1.13 7.90 -6.38
C LYS A 83 -0.27 6.73 -5.91
N TRP A 84 -0.73 5.50 -6.10
CA TRP A 84 -0.02 4.28 -5.72
C TRP A 84 1.30 4.08 -6.47
N LYS A 85 1.49 4.68 -7.66
CA LYS A 85 2.71 4.53 -8.46
C LYS A 85 3.91 5.27 -7.85
N ASP A 86 3.64 6.44 -7.28
CA ASP A 86 4.66 7.32 -6.71
C ASP A 86 4.64 7.28 -5.17
N ALA A 87 3.89 6.33 -4.60
CA ALA A 87 3.78 6.17 -3.16
C ALA A 87 5.12 5.70 -2.56
N THR A 88 5.61 6.44 -1.59
CA THR A 88 6.83 6.11 -0.85
C THR A 88 6.52 5.71 0.58
N LEU A 89 7.38 4.89 1.18
CA LEU A 89 7.29 4.59 2.60
C LEU A 89 7.65 5.83 3.42
N SER A 90 6.81 6.20 4.38
CA SER A 90 7.12 7.30 5.29
C SER A 90 8.17 6.88 6.33
N SER A 91 8.95 7.83 6.86
CA SER A 91 9.91 7.57 7.95
C SER A 91 9.22 6.92 9.15
N GLU A 92 8.03 7.41 9.50
CA GLU A 92 7.25 6.87 10.63
C GLU A 92 6.85 5.41 10.40
N THR A 93 6.51 5.03 9.17
CA THR A 93 6.19 3.63 8.85
C THR A 93 7.43 2.76 8.92
N LEU A 94 8.57 3.27 8.44
CA LEU A 94 9.85 2.56 8.47
C LEU A 94 10.31 2.31 9.92
N GLU A 95 10.13 3.28 10.81
CA GLU A 95 10.46 3.16 12.24
C GLU A 95 9.61 2.13 12.99
N LYS A 96 8.45 1.75 12.46
CA LYS A 96 7.56 0.73 13.04
C LYS A 96 7.95 -0.69 12.62
N LEU A 97 8.83 -0.86 11.64
CA LEU A 97 9.28 -2.17 11.21
C LEU A 97 10.25 -2.79 12.22
N SER A 98 10.20 -4.11 12.37
CA SER A 98 11.24 -4.81 13.11
C SER A 98 12.60 -4.70 12.39
N PRO A 99 13.73 -4.92 13.10
CA PRO A 99 15.04 -4.97 12.46
C PRO A 99 15.08 -5.99 11.30
N GLU A 100 14.48 -7.16 11.48
CA GLU A 100 14.41 -8.22 10.48
C GLU A 100 13.57 -7.80 9.27
N GLN A 101 12.41 -7.19 9.50
CA GLN A 101 11.55 -6.66 8.43
C GLN A 101 12.25 -5.57 7.62
N THR A 102 13.05 -4.73 8.29
CA THR A 102 13.83 -3.68 7.65
C THR A 102 14.92 -4.27 6.74
N VAL A 103 15.61 -5.31 7.20
CA VAL A 103 16.60 -6.04 6.40
C VAL A 103 15.94 -6.69 5.19
N GLN A 104 14.83 -7.39 5.36
CA GLN A 104 14.09 -8.03 4.26
C GLN A 104 13.63 -7.00 3.21
N LEU A 105 13.12 -5.85 3.65
CA LEU A 105 12.70 -4.78 2.75
C LEU A 105 13.89 -4.20 1.97
N TYR A 106 15.04 -4.04 2.63
CA TYR A 106 16.26 -3.58 1.97
C TYR A 106 16.77 -4.59 0.94
N GLU A 107 16.79 -5.88 1.27
CA GLU A 107 17.15 -6.95 0.33
C GLU A 107 16.23 -6.96 -0.90
N LEU A 108 14.91 -6.86 -0.68
CA LEU A 108 13.93 -6.75 -1.76
C LEU A 108 14.21 -5.54 -2.67
N MET A 109 14.52 -4.38 -2.08
CA MET A 109 14.90 -3.18 -2.84
C MET A 109 16.15 -3.43 -3.70
N LYS A 110 17.17 -4.11 -3.16
CA LYS A 110 18.40 -4.40 -3.91
C LYS A 110 18.16 -5.38 -5.05
N GLU A 111 17.38 -6.43 -4.84
CA GLU A 111 17.06 -7.41 -5.89
C GLU A 111 16.22 -6.79 -7.01
N THR A 112 15.23 -5.96 -6.68
CA THR A 112 14.41 -5.26 -7.69
C THR A 112 15.22 -4.27 -8.53
N GLN A 113 16.19 -3.56 -7.92
CA GLN A 113 17.11 -2.67 -8.65
C GLN A 113 18.00 -3.43 -9.64
N LYS A 114 18.54 -4.59 -9.26
CA LYS A 114 19.35 -5.44 -10.15
C LYS A 114 18.56 -5.85 -11.39
N LEU A 115 17.34 -6.36 -11.19
CA LEU A 115 16.45 -6.74 -12.29
C LEU A 115 16.16 -5.58 -13.24
N HIS A 116 15.99 -4.36 -12.71
CA HIS A 116 15.75 -3.18 -13.54
C HIS A 116 16.95 -2.88 -14.46
N GLN A 117 18.16 -2.90 -13.89
CA GLN A 117 19.40 -2.66 -14.65
C GLN A 117 19.64 -3.73 -15.72
N ASP A 118 19.37 -5.01 -15.41
CA ASP A 118 19.52 -6.11 -16.37
C ASP A 118 18.56 -5.98 -17.56
N ASN A 119 17.31 -5.55 -17.30
CA ASN A 119 16.32 -5.30 -18.35
C ASN A 119 16.72 -4.15 -19.28
N GLU A 120 17.31 -3.07 -18.76
CA GLU A 120 17.80 -1.95 -19.58
C GLU A 120 19.00 -2.37 -20.47
N ILE A 121 19.91 -3.18 -19.94
CA ILE A 121 21.06 -3.70 -20.68
C ILE A 121 20.62 -4.67 -21.81
N GLY A 122 19.58 -5.47 -21.57
CA GLY A 122 18.99 -6.36 -22.57
C GLY A 122 18.36 -5.59 -23.74
N SER A 123 17.53 -4.58 -23.44
CA SER A 123 16.87 -3.74 -24.44
C SER A 123 17.85 -3.01 -25.36
N SER A 124 18.97 -2.50 -24.82
CA SER A 124 19.99 -1.78 -25.61
C SER A 124 20.77 -2.68 -26.58
N LYS A 125 20.88 -3.98 -26.29
CA LYS A 125 21.58 -4.95 -27.16
C LYS A 125 20.73 -5.37 -28.36
N ASP A 126 19.41 -5.45 -28.20
CA ASP A 126 18.50 -5.84 -29.30
C ASP A 126 18.23 -4.70 -30.29
N VAL A 127 18.21 -3.43 -29.82
CA VAL A 127 18.15 -2.27 -30.72
C VAL A 127 19.40 -2.15 -31.61
N LYS A 128 20.59 -2.52 -31.12
CA LYS A 128 21.82 -2.52 -31.93
C LYS A 128 21.90 -3.65 -32.96
N ARG A 129 21.15 -4.74 -32.79
CA ARG A 129 21.07 -5.83 -33.77
C ARG A 129 20.15 -5.49 -34.94
N ASN A 130 19.05 -4.78 -34.69
CA ASN A 130 18.04 -4.46 -35.70
C ASN A 130 18.38 -3.24 -36.59
N ASN A 131 19.51 -2.56 -36.34
CA ASN A 131 19.98 -1.39 -37.11
C ASN A 131 21.20 -1.70 -37.99
N LYS A 132 21.47 -2.99 -38.26
CA LYS A 132 22.66 -3.44 -39.00
C LYS A 132 22.37 -4.10 -40.35
N ASP A 133 21.14 -3.99 -40.83
CA ASP A 133 20.71 -4.41 -42.18
C ASP A 133 20.36 -3.18 -43.04
#